data_AF-A0A376LNX2-F1
#
_entry.id   AF-A0A376LNX2-F1
#
_cell.length_a   1.000
_cell.length_b   1.000
_cell.length_c   1.000
_cell.angle_alpha   90.00
_cell.angle_beta   90.00
_cell.angle_gamma   90.00
#
_symmetry.space_group_name_H-M   'P 1'
#
loop_
_entity.id
_entity.type
_entity.pdbx_description
1 polymer ?
#
loop_
_entity_poly.entity_id
_entity_poly.type
_entity_poly.pdbx_seq_one_letter_code
_entity_poly.pdbx_strand_id
1 'polypeptide(L)'
;MKTLNRRDFPGAQYPERIIQFGEGNFLRAFVDWQIDLLNEHTDLNSGVVVVRPIETSFPPSLSTQDGLYTTIIRGLNEKGEAVSDARLIRSVNREISVYSEYDEFLKLAHNPEMRFVFSNTTRSGYQLPCGR
;
A
#
# COMPACT_ATOMS: atom_id res chain seq x y z
N MET A 1 -12.31 16.89 -9.09
CA MET A 1 -10.99 16.43 -8.60
C MET A 1 -10.29 15.78 -9.78
N LYS A 2 -9.02 16.09 -10.08
CA LYS A 2 -8.30 15.41 -11.17
C LYS A 2 -8.02 13.97 -10.76
N THR A 3 -8.27 13.01 -11.63
CA THR A 3 -7.89 11.61 -11.42
C THR A 3 -6.36 11.52 -11.40
N LEU A 4 -5.79 11.05 -10.29
CA LEU A 4 -4.35 10.80 -10.21
C LEU A 4 -3.96 9.71 -11.20
N ASN A 5 -2.86 9.92 -11.90
CA ASN A 5 -2.26 8.96 -12.82
C ASN A 5 -0.78 9.33 -13.00
N ARG A 6 0.05 8.36 -13.39
CA ARG A 6 1.49 8.56 -13.51
C ARG A 6 1.89 9.41 -14.72
N ARG A 7 0.99 9.62 -15.69
CA ARG A 7 1.21 10.53 -16.83
C ARG A 7 1.19 12.01 -16.41
N ASP A 8 0.16 12.40 -15.66
CA ASP A 8 -0.06 13.77 -15.23
C ASP A 8 0.68 14.08 -13.91
N PHE A 9 1.05 13.04 -13.15
CA PHE A 9 1.84 13.13 -11.92
C PHE A 9 3.07 12.20 -11.99
N PRO A 10 4.08 12.53 -12.82
CA PRO A 10 5.29 11.71 -12.93
C PRO A 10 6.03 11.62 -11.60
N GLY A 11 6.82 10.57 -11.42
CA GLY A 11 7.60 10.32 -10.21
C GLY A 11 8.34 8.99 -10.27
N ALA A 12 9.06 8.67 -9.20
CA ALA A 12 9.82 7.43 -9.08
C ALA A 12 8.93 6.19 -9.23
N GLN A 13 9.50 5.16 -9.85
CA GLN A 13 8.98 3.80 -9.87
C GLN A 13 9.97 2.92 -9.14
N TYR A 14 9.45 2.06 -8.28
CA TYR A 14 10.27 1.22 -7.42
C TYR A 14 10.10 -0.25 -7.80
N PRO A 15 11.14 -1.09 -7.72
CA PRO A 15 10.98 -2.52 -7.93
C PRO A 15 10.04 -3.12 -6.89
N GLU A 16 9.24 -4.11 -7.28
CA GLU A 16 8.34 -4.83 -6.36
C GLU A 16 9.15 -5.61 -5.33
N ARG A 17 9.11 -5.16 -4.07
CA ARG A 17 9.87 -5.75 -2.94
C ARG A 17 9.00 -6.00 -1.71
N ILE A 18 7.79 -5.47 -1.70
CA ILE A 18 6.87 -5.52 -0.56
C ILE A 18 5.54 -6.09 -1.03
N ILE A 19 5.04 -7.09 -0.29
CA ILE A 19 3.67 -7.60 -0.43
C ILE A 19 2.84 -7.07 0.73
N GLN A 20 1.73 -6.42 0.43
CA GLN A 20 0.81 -5.88 1.44
C GLN A 20 -0.54 -6.58 1.35
N PHE A 21 -0.91 -7.33 2.39
CA PHE A 21 -2.25 -7.93 2.50
C PHE A 21 -3.23 -6.94 3.13
N GLY A 22 -4.18 -6.50 2.31
CA GLY A 22 -5.20 -5.54 2.68
C GLY A 22 -4.97 -4.14 2.09
N GLU A 23 -6.06 -3.54 1.64
CA GLU A 23 -6.13 -2.25 0.96
C GLU A 23 -6.63 -1.10 1.87
N GLY A 24 -6.84 -1.41 3.15
CA GLY A 24 -7.50 -0.52 4.10
C GLY A 24 -6.76 0.79 4.34
N ASN A 25 -7.49 1.79 4.83
CA ASN A 25 -6.96 3.13 5.10
C ASN A 25 -5.76 3.14 6.07
N PHE A 26 -5.72 2.21 7.03
CA PHE A 26 -4.62 2.16 8.00
C PHE A 26 -3.28 1.88 7.34
N LEU A 27 -3.19 0.82 6.52
CA LEU A 27 -1.96 0.47 5.81
C LEU A 27 -1.52 1.59 4.86
N ARG A 28 -2.48 2.18 4.15
CA ARG A 28 -2.22 3.30 3.23
C ARG A 28 -1.74 4.59 3.91
N ALA A 29 -2.29 4.90 5.08
CA ALA A 29 -1.95 6.11 5.82
C ALA A 29 -0.73 5.94 6.73
N PHE A 30 -0.34 4.71 7.05
CA PHE A 30 0.74 4.44 8.01
C PHE A 30 1.92 3.70 7.39
N VAL A 31 1.72 2.52 6.80
CA VAL A 31 2.80 1.70 6.25
C VAL A 31 3.29 2.31 4.95
N ASP A 32 2.39 2.50 3.98
CA ASP A 32 2.75 3.00 2.66
C ASP A 32 3.35 4.41 2.74
N TRP A 33 2.87 5.25 3.68
CA TRP A 33 3.44 6.56 3.97
C TRP A 33 4.90 6.49 4.46
N GLN A 34 5.21 5.58 5.38
CA GLN A 34 6.59 5.36 5.84
C GLN A 34 7.47 4.83 4.73
N ILE A 35 7.00 3.88 3.92
CA ILE A 35 7.75 3.36 2.77
C ILE A 35 8.05 4.47 1.77
N ASP A 36 7.08 5.34 1.49
CA ASP A 36 7.25 6.45 0.56
C ASP A 36 8.28 7.47 1.06
N LEU A 37 8.30 7.77 2.37
CA LEU A 37 9.35 8.60 2.99
C LEU A 37 10.71 7.92 2.99
N LEU A 38 10.78 6.63 3.31
CA LEU A 38 12.03 5.87 3.31
C LEU A 38 12.63 5.83 1.90
N ASN A 39 11.82 5.61 0.87
CA ASN A 39 12.29 5.65 -0.51
C ASN A 39 12.82 7.04 -0.94
N GLU A 40 12.32 8.13 -0.35
CA GLU A 40 12.80 9.49 -0.63
C GLU A 40 14.10 9.81 0.12
N HIS A 41 14.25 9.31 1.35
CA HIS A 41 15.35 9.68 2.24
C HIS A 41 16.46 8.63 2.35
N THR A 42 16.26 7.44 1.80
CA THR A 42 17.21 6.32 1.85
C THR A 42 17.27 5.57 0.51
N ASP A 43 18.08 4.52 0.45
CA ASP A 43 18.25 3.64 -0.71
C ASP A 43 17.30 2.42 -0.70
N LEU A 44 16.24 2.44 0.12
CA LEU A 44 15.28 1.33 0.27
C LEU A 44 14.73 0.84 -1.08
N ASN A 45 14.43 1.77 -1.99
CA ASN A 45 13.98 1.51 -3.36
C ASN A 45 12.94 0.37 -3.43
N SER A 46 11.87 0.45 -2.64
CA SER A 46 10.91 -0.64 -2.48
C SER A 46 9.50 -0.23 -2.88
N GLY A 47 8.97 -0.91 -3.88
CA GLY A 47 7.60 -0.80 -4.35
C GLY A 47 6.69 -1.82 -3.69
N VAL A 48 5.46 -1.41 -3.42
CA VAL A 48 4.42 -2.17 -2.74
C VAL A 48 3.44 -2.74 -3.76
N VAL A 49 3.20 -4.05 -3.67
CA VAL A 49 2.09 -4.73 -4.32
C VAL A 49 1.02 -4.99 -3.28
N VAL A 50 -0.16 -4.40 -3.47
CA VAL A 50 -1.30 -4.59 -2.57
C VAL A 50 -2.08 -5.81 -3.03
N VAL A 51 -2.26 -6.78 -2.15
CA VAL A 51 -3.07 -7.97 -2.35
C VAL A 51 -4.41 -7.74 -1.67
N ARG A 52 -5.48 -7.67 -2.46
CA ARG A 52 -6.85 -7.54 -1.97
C ARG A 52 -7.40 -8.92 -1.62
N PRO A 53 -7.70 -9.19 -0.34
CA PRO A 53 -8.16 -10.51 0.11
C PRO A 53 -9.69 -10.66 0.09
N ILE A 54 -10.44 -9.65 -0.36
CA ILE A 54 -11.91 -9.67 -0.40
C ILE A 54 -12.42 -9.36 -1.81
N GLU A 55 -13.40 -10.13 -2.28
CA GLU A 55 -14.06 -9.93 -3.57
C GLU A 55 -15.11 -8.81 -3.47
N THR A 56 -14.65 -7.55 -3.57
CA THR A 56 -15.50 -6.36 -3.51
C THR A 56 -15.09 -5.35 -4.58
N SER A 57 -16.08 -4.67 -5.15
CA SER A 57 -15.86 -3.52 -6.04
C SER A 57 -15.63 -2.21 -5.27
N PHE A 58 -15.83 -2.22 -3.95
CA PHE A 58 -15.63 -1.05 -3.08
C PHE A 58 -14.66 -1.35 -1.92
N PRO A 59 -13.66 -0.48 -1.67
CA PRO A 59 -13.33 0.72 -2.44
C PRO A 59 -12.77 0.38 -3.83
N PRO A 60 -12.88 1.29 -4.83
CA PRO A 60 -12.29 1.09 -6.15
C PRO A 60 -10.82 0.70 -6.06
N SER A 61 -10.37 -0.12 -7.01
CA SER A 61 -8.97 -0.57 -7.05
C SER A 61 -8.02 0.62 -7.15
N LEU A 62 -6.92 0.58 -6.40
CA LEU A 62 -5.83 1.55 -6.48
C LEU A 62 -5.19 1.58 -7.87
N SER A 63 -5.29 0.46 -8.61
CA SER A 63 -4.83 0.36 -10.00
C SER A 63 -5.60 1.29 -10.94
N THR A 64 -6.80 1.78 -10.59
CA THR A 64 -7.54 2.78 -11.38
C THR A 64 -6.86 4.15 -11.46
N GLN A 65 -5.89 4.40 -10.58
CA GLN A 65 -5.12 5.64 -10.48
C GLN A 65 -3.60 5.38 -10.52
N ASP A 66 -3.16 4.27 -11.16
CA ASP A 66 -1.75 3.84 -11.24
C ASP A 66 -1.07 3.65 -9.86
N GLY A 67 -1.84 3.25 -8.85
CA GLY A 67 -1.37 3.10 -7.47
C GLY A 67 -1.22 4.41 -6.70
N LEU A 68 -1.53 5.55 -7.32
CA LEU A 68 -1.38 6.87 -6.71
C LEU A 68 -2.59 7.26 -5.86
N TYR A 69 -2.34 7.76 -4.66
CA TYR A 69 -3.36 8.35 -3.79
C TYR A 69 -2.74 9.40 -2.87
N THR A 70 -3.59 10.26 -2.30
CA THR A 70 -3.15 11.28 -1.33
C THR A 70 -3.42 10.81 0.08
N THR A 71 -2.39 10.84 0.93
CA THR A 71 -2.52 10.70 2.38
C THR A 71 -2.49 12.09 3.00
N ILE A 72 -3.48 12.39 3.86
CA ILE A 72 -3.52 13.64 4.62
C ILE A 72 -3.23 13.33 6.08
N ILE A 73 -2.16 13.91 6.60
CA ILE A 73 -1.75 13.79 8.00
C ILE A 73 -2.26 15.02 8.72
N ARG A 74 -3.13 14.79 9.70
CA ARG A 74 -3.69 15.86 10.55
C ARG A 74 -3.35 15.60 12.00
N GLY A 75 -2.94 16.65 12.69
CA GLY A 75 -2.59 16.57 14.10
C GLY A 75 -2.31 17.94 14.69
N LEU A 76 -1.75 17.93 15.89
CA LEU A 76 -1.19 19.12 16.54
C LEU A 76 0.33 18.98 16.53
N ASN A 77 1.04 20.06 16.19
CA ASN A 77 2.49 20.08 16.34
C ASN A 77 2.89 20.26 17.82
N GLU A 78 4.21 20.28 18.09
CA GLU A 78 4.75 20.48 19.44
C GLU A 78 4.34 21.81 20.10
N LYS A 79 3.89 22.79 19.29
CA LYS A 79 3.38 24.09 19.75
C LYS A 79 1.86 24.11 19.94
N GLY A 80 1.17 23.00 19.70
CA GLY A 80 -0.29 22.90 19.79
C GLY A 80 -1.04 23.47 18.59
N GLU A 81 -0.37 23.75 17.48
CA GLU A 81 -0.98 24.30 16.26
C GLU A 81 -1.49 23.15 15.38
N ALA A 82 -2.67 23.34 14.79
CA ALA A 82 -3.23 22.38 13.84
C ALA A 82 -2.36 22.31 12.58
N VAL A 83 -1.84 21.12 12.30
CA VAL A 83 -1.11 20.81 11.06
C VAL A 83 -1.95 19.90 10.17
N SER A 84 -1.89 20.15 8.86
CA SER A 84 -2.53 19.32 7.84
C SER A 84 -1.58 19.22 6.64
N ASP A 85 -0.81 18.15 6.59
CA ASP A 85 0.10 17.86 5.49
C ASP A 85 -0.56 16.89 4.50
N ALA A 86 -0.48 17.18 3.21
CA ALA A 86 -1.01 16.33 2.15
C ALA A 86 0.14 15.80 1.30
N ARG A 87 0.34 14.48 1.32
CA ARG A 87 1.38 13.80 0.55
C ARG A 87 0.79 12.91 -0.53
N LEU A 88 1.34 12.99 -1.73
CA LEU A 88 1.06 12.04 -2.81
C LEU A 88 1.91 10.79 -2.61
N ILE A 89 1.28 9.66 -2.33
CA ILE A 89 1.94 8.37 -2.18
C ILE A 89 2.19 7.75 -3.56
N ARG A 90 3.41 7.24 -3.76
CA ARG A 90 3.90 6.69 -5.04
C ARG A 90 4.55 5.31 -4.89
N SER A 91 4.76 4.87 -3.64
CA SER A 91 5.32 3.58 -3.27
C SER A 91 4.48 2.38 -3.73
N VAL A 92 3.17 2.55 -3.94
CA VAL A 92 2.29 1.50 -4.46
C VAL A 92 2.41 1.40 -5.98
N ASN A 93 2.76 0.20 -6.46
CA ASN A 93 2.92 -0.09 -7.88
C ASN A 93 1.60 -0.56 -8.52
N ARG A 94 0.94 -1.52 -7.87
CA ARG A 94 -0.31 -2.10 -8.32
C ARG A 94 -1.06 -2.77 -7.18
N GLU A 95 -2.34 -3.01 -7.42
CA GLU A 95 -3.20 -3.85 -6.61
C GLU A 95 -3.57 -5.11 -7.40
N ILE A 96 -3.51 -6.26 -6.74
CA ILE A 96 -3.89 -7.58 -7.27
C ILE A 96 -5.07 -8.10 -6.46
N SER A 97 -6.13 -8.53 -7.14
CA SER A 97 -7.25 -9.22 -6.50
C SER A 97 -7.02 -10.73 -6.50
N VAL A 98 -6.96 -11.35 -5.32
CA VAL A 98 -6.68 -12.80 -5.19
C VAL A 98 -7.73 -13.66 -5.90
N TYR A 99 -8.98 -13.18 -5.99
CA TYR A 99 -10.08 -13.91 -6.60
C TYR A 99 -10.05 -13.88 -8.13
N SER A 100 -9.64 -12.75 -8.72
CA SER A 100 -9.63 -12.57 -10.18
C SER A 100 -8.27 -12.79 -10.81
N GLU A 101 -7.18 -12.64 -10.05
CA GLU A 101 -5.80 -12.63 -10.53
C GLU A 101 -4.91 -13.57 -9.69
N TYR A 102 -5.44 -14.75 -9.37
CA TYR A 102 -4.77 -15.73 -8.51
C TYR A 102 -3.37 -16.13 -9.02
N ASP A 103 -3.21 -16.30 -10.33
CA ASP A 103 -1.92 -16.64 -10.93
C ASP A 103 -0.88 -15.51 -10.77
N GLU A 104 -1.30 -14.25 -10.86
CA GLU A 104 -0.42 -13.10 -10.60
C GLU A 104 -0.02 -13.03 -9.13
N PHE A 105 -0.95 -13.32 -8.22
CA PHE A 105 -0.67 -13.43 -6.80
C PHE A 105 0.39 -14.51 -6.52
N LEU A 106 0.28 -15.70 -7.12
CA LEU A 106 1.27 -16.76 -6.96
C LEU A 106 2.65 -16.37 -7.49
N LYS A 107 2.72 -15.62 -8.60
CA LYS A 107 3.99 -15.13 -9.15
C LYS A 107 4.76 -14.23 -8.17
N LEU A 108 4.07 -13.51 -7.28
CA LEU A 108 4.75 -12.71 -6.25
C LEU A 108 5.64 -13.56 -5.34
N ALA A 109 5.19 -14.79 -5.00
CA ALA A 109 5.94 -15.69 -4.14
C ALA A 109 7.23 -16.21 -4.80
N HIS A 110 7.28 -16.20 -6.14
CA HIS A 110 8.44 -16.61 -6.91
C HIS A 110 9.43 -15.47 -7.18
N ASN A 111 9.09 -14.23 -6.85
CA ASN A 111 9.97 -13.09 -7.08
C ASN A 111 11.08 -13.04 -6.00
N PRO A 112 12.36 -13.26 -6.36
CA PRO A 112 13.48 -13.28 -5.41
C PRO A 112 13.82 -11.91 -4.81
N GLU A 113 13.29 -10.82 -5.39
CA GLU A 113 13.46 -9.46 -4.88
C GLU A 113 12.48 -9.13 -3.75
N MET A 114 11.48 -9.97 -3.48
CA MET A 114 10.58 -9.77 -2.35
C MET A 114 11.36 -9.83 -1.02
N ARG A 115 11.12 -8.85 -0.15
CA ARG A 115 11.83 -8.67 1.13
C ARG A 115 10.88 -8.61 2.32
N PHE A 116 9.72 -7.98 2.15
CA PHE A 116 8.82 -7.72 3.27
C PHE A 116 7.38 -8.12 2.95
N VAL A 117 6.67 -8.56 3.99
CA VAL A 117 5.23 -8.80 3.95
C VAL A 117 4.59 -7.99 5.07
N PHE A 118 3.66 -7.11 4.71
CA PHE A 118 2.81 -6.42 5.66
C PHE A 118 1.40 -6.99 5.59
N SER A 119 0.74 -7.10 6.73
CA SER A 119 -0.64 -7.55 6.81
C SER A 119 -1.32 -6.82 7.96
N ASN A 120 -2.51 -6.30 7.71
CA ASN A 120 -3.39 -5.78 8.74
C ASN A 120 -4.68 -6.61 8.76
N THR A 121 -4.55 -7.83 9.25
CA THR A 121 -5.70 -8.69 9.55
C THR A 121 -6.16 -8.42 10.99
N THR A 122 -7.45 -8.19 11.16
CA THR A 122 -8.06 -8.06 12.49
C THR A 122 -7.98 -9.40 13.24
N ARG A 123 -8.34 -9.42 14.53
CA ARG A 123 -8.29 -10.62 15.39
C ARG A 123 -9.04 -11.84 14.83
N SER A 124 -9.95 -11.65 13.87
CA SER A 124 -10.67 -12.71 13.15
C SER A 124 -9.90 -13.32 11.96
N GLY A 125 -8.76 -12.75 11.55
CA GLY A 125 -7.92 -13.26 10.46
C GLY A 125 -6.79 -14.20 10.91
N TYR A 126 -6.57 -14.36 12.21
CA TYR A 126 -5.64 -15.34 12.76
C TYR A 126 -6.42 -16.39 13.55
N GLN A 127 -6.53 -17.59 12.99
CA GLN A 127 -7.07 -18.74 13.71
C GLN A 127 -5.90 -19.49 14.33
N LEU A 128 -5.57 -19.16 15.59
CA LEU A 128 -4.75 -20.05 16.40
C LEU A 128 -5.59 -21.29 16.69
N PRO A 129 -5.16 -22.51 16.32
CA PRO A 129 -5.81 -23.70 16.81
C PRO A 129 -5.71 -23.67 18.34
N CYS A 130 -6.83 -23.43 19.02
CA CYS A 130 -6.92 -23.73 20.44
C CYS A 130 -6.72 -25.24 20.54
N GLY A 131 -5.60 -25.65 21.12
CA GLY A 131 -5.23 -27.05 21.25
C GLY A 131 -6.35 -27.88 21.88
N ARG A 132 -6.48 -29.12 21.41
CA ARG A 132 -7.02 -30.20 22.23
C ARG A 132 -5.96 -30.61 23.24
#